data_AF-A0A355S491-F1
#
_entry.id   AF-A0A355S491-F1
#
_cell.length_a   1.000
_cell.length_b   1.000
_cell.length_c   1.000
_cell.angle_alpha   90.00
_cell.angle_beta   90.00
_cell.angle_gamma   90.00
#
_symmetry.space_group_name_H-M   'P 1'
#
loop_
_entity.id
_entity.type
_entity.pdbx_description
1 polymer ?
#
loop_
_entity_poly.entity_id
_entity_poly.type
_entity_poly.pdbx_seq_one_letter_code
_entity_poly.pdbx_strand_id
1 'polypeptide(L)'
;HGKAGEKVVLVRAETSPEDIEGMAASEGILTVRGGMTSHAAVVARGMGKCCVAGCGEIIVDEENKIMTVKGRKFNEGDYISIDGSTGYVYDHELKTVKPEITGYFATFMGWVDSIRKLKVRANADIPRDAKVAVEFGAEGIGLCRTEHMFFAEDRIPAVREMIVAKTEKQRRKALDKLLPMQREDFIGLYEAMGEKDVTIRFLDPPLHEFLPQNDEDINALSKEMGITFEELKNTVASLHEFNPMMGH
;
A
#
# COMPACT_ATOMS: atom_id res chain seq x y z
N HIS A 1 -17.19 3.54 -1.76
CA HIS A 1 -16.58 4.16 -0.55
C HIS A 1 -17.24 3.57 0.69
N GLY A 2 -16.47 3.00 1.63
CA GLY A 2 -17.03 2.55 2.91
C GLY A 2 -17.27 3.72 3.86
N LYS A 3 -18.36 3.69 4.63
CA LYS A 3 -18.48 4.60 5.79
C LYS A 3 -17.47 4.20 6.87
N ALA A 4 -17.08 5.14 7.72
CA ALA A 4 -16.15 4.87 8.82
C ALA A 4 -16.62 3.66 9.66
N GLY A 5 -15.85 2.56 9.61
CA GLY A 5 -16.10 1.33 10.36
C GLY A 5 -16.77 0.18 9.60
N GLU A 6 -17.13 0.35 8.33
CA GLU A 6 -17.68 -0.75 7.51
C GLU A 6 -16.56 -1.62 6.93
N LYS A 7 -16.75 -2.95 6.99
CA LYS A 7 -15.87 -3.91 6.32
C LYS A 7 -16.17 -3.92 4.83
N VAL A 8 -15.19 -3.56 4.00
CA VAL A 8 -15.38 -3.42 2.55
C VAL A 8 -14.51 -4.41 1.80
N VAL A 9 -15.03 -4.99 0.72
CA VAL A 9 -14.22 -5.71 -0.28
C VAL A 9 -14.08 -4.82 -1.51
N LEU A 10 -12.85 -4.50 -1.89
CA LEU A 10 -12.57 -3.70 -3.09
C LEU A 10 -12.63 -4.59 -4.33
N VAL A 11 -13.56 -4.32 -5.24
CA VAL A 11 -13.71 -5.04 -6.51
C VAL A 11 -13.32 -4.12 -7.66
N ARG A 12 -12.33 -4.52 -8.46
CA ARG A 12 -11.81 -3.74 -9.60
C ARG A 12 -11.55 -4.64 -10.81
N ALA A 13 -11.54 -4.06 -12.01
CA ALA A 13 -11.04 -4.80 -13.17
C ALA A 13 -9.55 -5.14 -13.01
N GLU A 14 -8.77 -4.13 -12.62
CA GLU A 14 -7.34 -4.16 -12.30
C GLU A 14 -7.04 -3.01 -11.33
N THR A 15 -5.99 -3.13 -10.52
CA THR A 15 -5.58 -2.06 -9.57
C THR A 15 -4.39 -1.27 -10.10
N SER A 16 -4.32 0.02 -9.80
CA SER A 16 -3.17 0.90 -10.04
C SER A 16 -2.59 1.44 -8.72
N PRO A 17 -1.44 2.15 -8.74
CA PRO A 17 -0.90 2.82 -7.56
C PRO A 17 -1.87 3.82 -6.89
N GLU A 18 -2.80 4.39 -7.65
CA GLU A 18 -3.83 5.30 -7.14
C GLU A 18 -4.85 4.58 -6.24
N ASP A 19 -4.97 3.25 -6.36
CA ASP A 19 -5.91 2.45 -5.58
C ASP A 19 -5.35 2.04 -4.19
N ILE A 20 -4.10 2.38 -3.85
CA ILE A 20 -3.40 1.92 -2.62
C ILE A 20 -4.20 2.20 -1.35
N GLU A 21 -4.84 3.37 -1.26
CA GLU A 21 -5.63 3.73 -0.09
C GLU A 21 -6.91 2.91 0.03
N GLY A 22 -7.59 2.70 -1.10
CA GLY A 22 -8.76 1.83 -1.18
C GLY A 22 -8.41 0.39 -0.81
N MET A 23 -7.26 -0.09 -1.28
CA MET A 23 -6.72 -1.41 -0.95
C MET A 23 -6.42 -1.53 0.56
N ALA A 24 -5.77 -0.53 1.16
CA ALA A 24 -5.47 -0.50 2.58
C ALA A 24 -6.73 -0.44 3.47
N ALA A 25 -7.74 0.31 3.03
CA ALA A 25 -9.02 0.46 3.72
C ALA A 25 -9.93 -0.78 3.60
N SER A 26 -9.76 -1.60 2.57
CA SER A 26 -10.56 -2.81 2.34
C SER A 26 -10.13 -4.00 3.22
N GLU A 27 -11.05 -4.89 3.58
CA GLU A 27 -10.76 -6.20 4.20
C GLU A 27 -10.16 -7.19 3.18
N GLY A 28 -10.45 -6.99 1.91
CA GLY A 28 -9.92 -7.80 0.84
C GLY A 28 -10.14 -7.21 -0.54
N ILE A 29 -9.39 -7.74 -1.50
CA ILE A 29 -9.27 -7.18 -2.86
C ILE A 29 -9.58 -8.28 -3.86
N LEU A 30 -10.52 -8.01 -4.77
CA LEU A 30 -10.96 -8.91 -5.82
C LEU A 30 -10.73 -8.26 -7.19
N THR A 31 -9.91 -8.88 -8.03
CA THR A 31 -9.66 -8.36 -9.39
C THR A 31 -10.08 -9.33 -10.49
N VAL A 32 -10.64 -8.78 -11.57
CA VAL A 32 -11.01 -9.55 -12.77
C VAL A 32 -9.75 -10.03 -13.50
N ARG A 33 -8.75 -9.15 -13.62
CA ARG A 33 -7.49 -9.40 -14.31
C ARG A 33 -6.32 -9.44 -13.33
N GLY A 34 -5.20 -9.96 -13.83
CA GLY A 34 -3.96 -10.08 -13.07
C GLY A 34 -3.73 -11.49 -12.52
N GLY A 35 -2.46 -11.89 -12.42
CA GLY A 35 -2.04 -13.17 -11.82
C GLY A 35 -1.41 -12.99 -10.44
N MET A 36 -0.69 -14.02 -9.97
CA MET A 36 0.00 -13.98 -8.67
C MET A 36 1.06 -12.86 -8.51
N THR A 37 1.50 -12.28 -9.62
CA THR A 37 2.50 -11.19 -9.68
C THR A 37 1.90 -9.86 -10.11
N SER A 38 0.58 -9.73 -10.13
CA SER A 38 -0.09 -8.46 -10.45
C SER A 38 0.14 -7.42 -9.34
N HIS A 39 -0.08 -6.15 -9.67
CA HIS A 39 -0.06 -5.05 -8.70
C HIS A 39 -0.91 -5.38 -7.46
N ALA A 40 -2.16 -5.81 -7.67
CA ALA A 40 -3.07 -6.21 -6.61
C ALA A 40 -2.47 -7.29 -5.70
N ALA A 41 -1.95 -8.37 -6.28
CA ALA A 41 -1.45 -9.51 -5.53
C ALA A 41 -0.17 -9.19 -4.72
N VAL A 42 0.72 -8.35 -5.27
CA VAL A 42 1.97 -7.96 -4.61
C VAL A 42 1.68 -7.02 -3.44
N VAL A 43 0.87 -5.98 -3.68
CA VAL A 43 0.53 -4.98 -2.67
C VAL A 43 -0.32 -5.58 -1.55
N ALA A 44 -1.33 -6.38 -1.89
CA ALA A 44 -2.17 -7.05 -0.88
C ALA A 44 -1.37 -7.98 0.03
N ARG A 45 -0.40 -8.72 -0.53
CA ARG A 45 0.49 -9.59 0.24
C ARG A 45 1.40 -8.78 1.17
N GLY A 46 1.91 -7.64 0.71
CA GLY A 46 2.68 -6.71 1.55
C GLY A 46 1.86 -6.17 2.72
N MET A 47 0.58 -5.88 2.49
CA MET A 47 -0.35 -5.39 3.51
C MET A 47 -0.96 -6.50 4.40
N GLY A 48 -0.71 -7.77 4.10
CA GLY A 48 -1.36 -8.90 4.77
C GLY A 48 -2.88 -8.96 4.55
N LYS A 49 -3.37 -8.38 3.45
CA LYS A 49 -4.80 -8.36 3.09
C LYS A 49 -5.15 -9.54 2.20
N CYS A 50 -6.39 -10.03 2.35
CA CYS A 50 -6.90 -11.10 1.51
C CYS A 50 -7.02 -10.61 0.06
N CYS A 51 -6.49 -11.35 -0.91
CA CYS A 51 -6.61 -10.99 -2.32
C CYS A 51 -6.93 -12.23 -3.17
N VAL A 52 -7.92 -12.08 -4.05
CA VAL A 52 -8.22 -13.01 -5.12
C VAL A 52 -8.07 -12.25 -6.43
N ALA A 53 -7.03 -12.58 -7.20
CA ALA A 53 -6.75 -11.94 -8.47
C ALA A 53 -7.04 -12.88 -9.65
N GLY A 54 -7.50 -12.31 -10.77
CA GLY A 54 -7.71 -13.05 -12.01
C GLY A 54 -9.06 -13.76 -12.12
N CYS A 55 -10.09 -13.25 -11.46
CA CYS A 55 -11.46 -13.76 -11.58
C CYS A 55 -12.12 -13.36 -12.90
N GLY A 56 -11.66 -13.94 -14.01
CA GLY A 56 -12.15 -13.63 -15.36
C GLY A 56 -13.63 -13.94 -15.61
N GLU A 57 -14.29 -14.70 -14.74
CA GLU A 57 -15.74 -14.94 -14.78
C GLU A 57 -16.58 -13.74 -14.29
N ILE A 58 -15.94 -12.75 -13.64
CA ILE A 58 -16.56 -11.56 -13.10
C ILE A 58 -16.53 -10.44 -14.14
N ILE A 59 -17.67 -9.79 -14.31
CA ILE A 59 -17.82 -8.58 -15.12
C ILE A 59 -18.08 -7.43 -14.15
N VAL A 60 -17.18 -6.46 -14.12
CA VAL A 60 -17.29 -5.26 -13.28
C VAL A 60 -17.71 -4.10 -14.17
N ASP A 61 -18.84 -3.48 -13.83
CA ASP A 61 -19.32 -2.23 -14.39
C ASP A 61 -19.08 -1.13 -13.35
N GLU A 62 -17.99 -0.38 -13.54
CA GLU A 62 -17.56 0.65 -12.59
C GLU A 62 -18.46 1.89 -12.61
N GLU A 63 -19.07 2.20 -13.76
CA GLU A 63 -19.95 3.36 -13.94
C GLU A 63 -21.28 3.15 -13.20
N ASN A 64 -21.86 1.95 -13.33
CA ASN A 64 -23.10 1.59 -12.64
C ASN A 64 -22.86 0.97 -11.25
N LYS A 65 -21.60 0.74 -10.86
CA LYS A 65 -21.19 0.09 -9.61
C LYS A 65 -21.83 -1.28 -9.40
N ILE A 66 -21.83 -2.09 -10.45
CA ILE A 66 -22.42 -3.43 -10.47
C ILE A 66 -21.34 -4.46 -10.79
N MET A 67 -21.32 -5.53 -10.00
CA MET A 67 -20.56 -6.75 -10.31
C MET A 67 -21.52 -7.83 -10.79
N THR A 68 -21.20 -8.48 -11.91
CA THR A 68 -21.97 -9.62 -12.42
C THR A 68 -21.10 -10.87 -12.48
N VAL A 69 -21.59 -11.99 -11.94
CA VAL A 69 -20.93 -13.30 -12.05
C VAL A 69 -21.98 -14.38 -12.29
N LYS A 70 -21.80 -15.19 -13.34
CA LYS A 70 -22.73 -16.29 -13.71
C LYS A 70 -24.21 -15.87 -13.76
N GLY A 71 -24.48 -14.66 -14.24
CA GLY A 71 -25.84 -14.11 -14.35
C GLY A 71 -26.45 -13.55 -13.06
N ARG A 72 -25.73 -13.58 -11.93
CA ARG A 72 -26.11 -12.89 -10.70
C ARG A 72 -25.49 -11.50 -10.65
N LYS A 73 -26.27 -10.51 -10.22
CA LYS A 73 -25.84 -9.12 -10.06
C LYS A 73 -25.67 -8.80 -8.57
N PHE A 74 -24.59 -8.11 -8.25
CA PHE A 74 -24.26 -7.58 -6.94
C PHE A 74 -24.04 -6.08 -7.09
N ASN A 75 -24.67 -5.30 -6.22
CA ASN A 75 -24.58 -3.84 -6.20
C ASN A 75 -23.57 -3.40 -5.13
N GLU A 76 -23.15 -2.14 -5.19
CA GLU A 76 -22.40 -1.51 -4.09
C GLU A 76 -23.18 -1.67 -2.78
N GLY A 77 -22.52 -2.25 -1.76
CA GLY A 77 -23.10 -2.50 -0.44
C GLY A 77 -23.59 -3.94 -0.21
N ASP A 78 -23.67 -4.77 -1.25
CA ASP A 78 -23.98 -6.19 -1.08
C ASP A 78 -22.79 -6.93 -0.44
N TYR A 79 -23.09 -7.86 0.47
CA TYR A 79 -22.05 -8.64 1.15
C TYR A 79 -21.46 -9.70 0.22
N ILE A 80 -20.13 -9.73 0.18
CA ILE A 80 -19.35 -10.81 -0.40
C ILE A 80 -18.23 -11.21 0.57
N SER A 81 -17.85 -12.48 0.54
CA SER A 81 -16.65 -12.97 1.23
C SER A 81 -15.67 -13.54 0.24
N ILE A 82 -14.38 -13.38 0.49
CA ILE A 82 -13.33 -13.93 -0.37
C ILE A 82 -12.33 -14.73 0.46
N ASP A 83 -11.78 -15.78 -0.15
CA ASP A 83 -10.73 -16.60 0.43
C ASP A 83 -9.50 -16.59 -0.49
N GLY A 84 -8.48 -15.83 -0.09
CA GLY A 84 -7.22 -15.68 -0.83
C GLY A 84 -6.33 -16.94 -0.85
N SER A 85 -6.67 -17.97 -0.06
CA SER A 85 -5.93 -19.24 -0.08
C SER A 85 -6.47 -20.20 -1.13
N THR A 86 -7.79 -20.28 -1.26
CA THR A 86 -8.46 -21.17 -2.23
C THR A 86 -8.87 -20.48 -3.53
N GLY A 87 -8.96 -19.14 -3.51
CA GLY A 87 -9.47 -18.33 -4.62
C GLY A 87 -11.00 -18.30 -4.71
N TYR A 88 -11.72 -18.77 -3.68
CA TYR A 88 -13.18 -18.77 -3.68
C TYR A 88 -13.77 -17.41 -3.33
N VAL A 89 -14.90 -17.11 -3.96
CA VAL A 89 -15.75 -15.94 -3.73
C VAL A 89 -17.14 -16.42 -3.33
N TYR A 90 -17.65 -15.92 -2.21
CA TYR A 90 -18.92 -16.30 -1.62
C TYR A 90 -19.89 -15.11 -1.67
N ASP A 91 -21.17 -15.40 -1.89
CA ASP A 91 -22.26 -14.44 -2.09
C ASP A 91 -22.94 -13.96 -0.80
N HIS A 92 -22.27 -14.16 0.35
CA HIS A 92 -22.78 -13.79 1.67
C HIS A 92 -21.63 -13.51 2.64
N GLU A 93 -21.96 -12.91 3.78
CA GLU A 93 -21.00 -12.67 4.87
C GLU A 93 -20.65 -13.99 5.58
N LEU A 94 -19.37 -14.38 5.53
CA LEU A 94 -18.84 -15.49 6.30
C LEU A 94 -18.33 -14.99 7.66
N LYS A 95 -18.54 -15.79 8.70
CA LYS A 95 -17.98 -15.51 10.03
C LYS A 95 -16.46 -15.68 9.99
N THR A 96 -15.74 -14.60 10.23
CA THR A 96 -14.28 -14.63 10.36
C THR A 96 -13.86 -14.89 11.80
N VAL A 97 -12.73 -15.57 11.96
CA VAL A 97 -12.05 -15.73 13.26
C VAL A 97 -10.72 -15.00 13.18
N LYS A 98 -10.38 -14.22 14.21
CA LYS A 98 -9.03 -13.70 14.32
C LYS A 98 -8.10 -14.87 14.64
N PRO A 99 -6.99 -15.06 13.90
CA PRO A 99 -6.00 -16.05 14.26
C PRO A 99 -5.42 -15.67 15.63
N GLU A 100 -5.51 -16.57 16.60
CA GLU A 100 -4.89 -16.40 17.91
C GLU A 100 -3.63 -17.28 17.99
N ILE A 101 -2.52 -16.70 18.43
CA ILE A 101 -1.28 -17.45 18.73
C ILE A 101 -1.43 -18.08 20.14
N THR A 102 -2.35 -19.02 20.28
CA THR A 102 -2.68 -19.64 21.58
C THR A 102 -2.61 -21.17 21.51
N GLY A 103 -2.60 -21.79 22.70
CA GLY A 103 -2.64 -23.24 22.86
C GLY A 103 -1.45 -23.97 22.22
N TYR A 104 -1.76 -24.98 21.39
CA TYR A 104 -0.75 -25.84 20.78
C TYR A 104 0.16 -25.09 19.80
N PHE A 105 -0.34 -24.06 19.12
CA PHE A 105 0.46 -23.28 18.18
C PHE A 105 1.56 -22.50 18.91
N ALA A 106 1.24 -21.83 20.02
CA ALA A 106 2.22 -21.13 20.83
C ALA A 106 3.29 -22.07 21.40
N THR A 107 2.88 -23.26 21.85
CA THR A 107 3.80 -24.29 22.37
C THR A 107 4.77 -24.75 21.27
N PHE A 108 4.23 -25.03 20.08
CA PHE A 108 5.03 -25.43 18.93
C PHE A 108 6.00 -24.32 18.48
N MET A 109 5.54 -23.07 18.42
CA MET A 109 6.38 -21.92 18.09
C MET A 109 7.52 -21.73 19.11
N GLY A 110 7.27 -21.99 20.39
CA GLY A 110 8.32 -21.99 21.41
C GLY A 110 9.42 -23.03 21.15
N TRP A 111 9.07 -24.21 20.64
CA TRP A 111 10.07 -25.21 20.21
C TRP A 111 10.83 -24.75 18.98
N VAL A 112 10.14 -24.18 18.00
CA VAL A 112 10.76 -23.61 16.78
C VAL A 112 11.78 -22.54 17.16
N ASP A 113 11.41 -21.61 18.05
CA ASP A 113 12.28 -20.54 18.52
C ASP A 113 13.51 -21.05 19.28
N SER A 114 13.38 -22.17 20.00
CA SER A 114 14.51 -22.78 20.73
C SER A 114 15.54 -23.47 19.82
N ILE A 115 15.14 -23.86 18.60
CA ILE A 115 15.98 -24.64 17.67
C ILE A 115 16.55 -23.75 16.56
N ARG A 116 15.78 -22.75 16.10
CA ARG A 116 16.17 -21.93 14.96
C ARG A 116 17.43 -21.12 15.28
N LYS A 117 18.31 -21.01 14.29
CA LYS A 117 19.52 -20.18 14.35
C LYS A 117 19.32 -18.81 13.71
N LEU A 118 18.44 -18.73 12.71
CA LEU A 118 18.14 -17.47 12.03
C LEU A 118 17.17 -16.65 12.88
N LYS A 119 17.45 -15.36 12.98
CA LYS A 119 16.50 -14.38 13.50
C LYS A 119 15.39 -14.13 12.48
N VAL A 120 14.17 -13.89 12.96
CA VAL A 120 13.03 -13.52 12.13
C VAL A 120 12.73 -12.04 12.38
N ARG A 121 12.97 -11.22 11.36
CA ARG A 121 12.66 -9.78 11.39
C ARG A 121 11.52 -9.50 10.40
N ALA A 122 10.77 -8.43 10.63
CA ALA A 122 9.66 -8.05 9.78
C ALA A 122 10.06 -6.98 8.76
N ASN A 123 9.31 -6.93 7.66
CA ASN A 123 9.23 -5.75 6.82
C ASN A 123 8.02 -4.95 7.29
N ALA A 124 8.24 -3.75 7.80
CA ALA A 124 7.18 -2.91 8.35
C ALA A 124 7.57 -1.44 8.22
N ASP A 125 6.65 -0.65 7.67
CA ASP A 125 6.92 0.74 7.28
C ASP A 125 6.13 1.73 8.15
N ILE A 126 5.11 1.27 8.89
CA ILE A 126 4.26 2.10 9.75
C ILE A 126 4.12 1.50 11.16
N PRO A 127 3.82 2.33 12.18
CA PRO A 127 3.74 1.87 13.58
C PRO A 127 2.77 0.73 13.83
N ARG A 128 1.61 0.75 13.15
CA ARG A 128 0.60 -0.30 13.24
C ARG A 128 1.16 -1.67 12.84
N ASP A 129 1.85 -1.72 11.71
CA ASP A 129 2.36 -2.96 11.14
C ASP A 129 3.56 -3.48 11.95
N ALA A 130 4.38 -2.57 12.48
CA ALA A 130 5.44 -2.92 13.44
C ALA A 130 4.88 -3.55 14.72
N LYS A 131 3.77 -3.01 15.26
CA LYS A 131 3.12 -3.58 16.44
C LYS A 131 2.62 -5.00 16.18
N VAL A 132 1.95 -5.20 15.04
CA VAL A 132 1.50 -6.54 14.62
C VAL A 132 2.70 -7.47 14.49
N ALA A 133 3.78 -7.04 13.82
CA ALA A 133 4.99 -7.86 13.69
C ALA A 133 5.54 -8.32 15.05
N VAL A 134 5.56 -7.43 16.05
CA VAL A 134 5.99 -7.78 17.42
C VAL A 134 5.03 -8.79 18.08
N GLU A 135 3.72 -8.64 17.91
CA GLU A 135 2.71 -9.59 18.41
C GLU A 135 2.90 -11.00 17.81
N PHE A 136 3.39 -11.09 16.58
CA PHE A 136 3.74 -12.34 15.90
C PHE A 136 5.15 -12.86 16.20
N GLY A 137 5.91 -12.19 17.08
CA GLY A 137 7.23 -12.64 17.54
C GLY A 137 8.41 -12.13 16.72
N ALA A 138 8.23 -11.10 15.88
CA ALA A 138 9.35 -10.50 15.15
C ALA A 138 10.41 -9.92 16.10
N GLU A 139 11.68 -10.20 15.80
CA GLU A 139 12.85 -9.82 16.60
C GLU A 139 13.49 -8.50 16.15
N GLY A 140 12.76 -7.71 15.37
CA GLY A 140 13.25 -6.48 14.75
C GLY A 140 12.55 -6.18 13.43
N ILE A 141 12.80 -5.01 12.87
CA ILE A 141 12.42 -4.66 11.50
C ILE A 141 13.65 -4.80 10.61
N GLY A 142 13.62 -5.74 9.67
CA GLY A 142 14.71 -5.99 8.72
C GLY A 142 14.73 -5.01 7.57
N LEU A 143 13.57 -4.43 7.24
CA LEU A 143 13.41 -3.45 6.18
C LEU A 143 12.20 -2.56 6.47
N CYS A 144 12.46 -1.29 6.73
CA CYS A 144 11.47 -0.21 6.70
C CYS A 144 11.72 0.62 5.43
N ARG A 145 10.74 0.63 4.54
CA ARG A 145 10.72 1.37 3.27
C ARG A 145 10.20 2.77 3.52
N THR A 146 11.08 3.77 3.43
CA THR A 146 10.70 5.17 3.70
C THR A 146 9.75 5.74 2.67
N GLU A 147 9.55 5.07 1.55
CA GLU A 147 8.88 5.64 0.38
C GLU A 147 7.38 5.45 0.48
N HIS A 148 6.97 4.35 1.11
CA HIS A 148 5.59 4.14 1.57
C HIS A 148 5.15 5.23 2.56
N MET A 149 6.06 5.83 3.32
CA MET A 149 5.75 6.96 4.20
C MET A 149 5.46 8.26 3.43
N PHE A 150 5.86 8.35 2.16
CA PHE A 150 5.69 9.54 1.32
C PHE A 150 4.44 9.51 0.45
N PHE A 151 3.83 8.34 0.27
CA PHE A 151 2.61 8.17 -0.52
C PHE A 151 1.32 8.55 0.22
N ALA A 152 1.37 8.99 1.49
CA ALA A 152 0.18 9.48 2.18
C ALA A 152 -0.32 10.82 1.59
N GLU A 153 -1.64 11.03 1.53
CA GLU A 153 -2.27 12.22 0.91
C GLU A 153 -1.70 13.56 1.43
N ASP A 154 -1.41 13.63 2.73
CA ASP A 154 -0.89 14.83 3.40
C ASP A 154 0.58 15.13 3.07
N ARG A 155 1.29 14.19 2.43
CA ARG A 155 2.74 14.23 2.19
C ARG A 155 3.10 14.30 0.72
N ILE A 156 2.30 13.67 -0.14
CA ILE A 156 2.47 13.70 -1.60
C ILE A 156 2.71 15.14 -2.12
N PRO A 157 1.96 16.17 -1.69
CA PRO A 157 2.19 17.54 -2.16
C PRO A 157 3.59 18.08 -1.83
N ALA A 158 4.11 17.80 -0.63
CA ALA A 158 5.44 18.25 -0.22
C ALA A 158 6.57 17.51 -0.96
N VAL A 159 6.37 16.22 -1.28
CA VAL A 159 7.30 15.45 -2.13
C VAL A 159 7.31 16.01 -3.55
N ARG A 160 6.14 16.30 -4.13
CA ARG A 160 6.01 16.90 -5.46
C ARG A 160 6.68 18.28 -5.52
N GLU A 161 6.50 19.11 -4.50
CA GLU A 161 7.19 20.41 -4.36
C GLU A 161 8.71 20.26 -4.31
N MET A 162 9.23 19.24 -3.62
CA MET A 162 10.66 18.94 -3.60
C MET A 162 11.18 18.56 -4.99
N ILE A 163 10.43 17.77 -5.75
CA ILE A 163 10.83 17.26 -7.07
C ILE A 163 10.95 18.40 -8.09
N VAL A 164 9.96 19.30 -8.15
CA VAL A 164 9.97 20.41 -9.12
C VAL A 164 10.87 21.57 -8.73
N ALA A 165 11.46 21.55 -7.53
CA ALA A 165 12.25 22.65 -7.02
C ALA A 165 13.47 22.95 -7.90
N LYS A 166 13.55 24.18 -8.42
CA LYS A 166 14.64 24.65 -9.30
C LYS A 166 15.92 25.03 -8.55
N THR A 167 15.81 25.27 -7.25
CA THR A 167 16.93 25.71 -6.41
C THR A 167 17.05 24.83 -5.19
N GLU A 168 18.28 24.67 -4.69
CA GLU A 168 18.55 23.98 -3.43
C GLU A 168 17.73 24.58 -2.27
N LYS A 169 17.59 25.91 -2.24
CA LYS A 169 16.79 26.61 -1.23
C LYS A 169 15.30 26.24 -1.27
N GLN A 170 14.72 26.13 -2.46
CA GLN A 170 13.34 25.67 -2.62
C GLN A 170 13.20 24.19 -2.23
N ARG A 171 14.16 23.36 -2.63
CA ARG A 171 14.16 21.93 -2.30
C ARG A 171 14.25 21.71 -0.79
N ARG A 172 15.13 22.43 -0.10
CA ARG A 172 15.28 22.39 1.35
C ARG A 172 13.99 22.81 2.06
N LYS A 173 13.33 23.86 1.57
CA LYS A 173 12.03 24.31 2.12
C LYS A 173 10.95 23.23 2.01
N ALA A 174 10.91 22.48 0.92
CA ALA A 174 9.98 21.37 0.76
C ALA A 174 10.33 20.19 1.69
N LEU A 175 11.62 19.85 1.80
CA LEU A 175 12.12 18.83 2.73
C LEU A 175 11.83 19.17 4.20
N ASP A 176 11.91 20.45 4.58
CA ASP A 176 11.59 20.91 5.94
C ASP A 176 10.12 20.64 6.32
N LYS A 177 9.21 20.52 5.35
CA LYS A 177 7.82 20.12 5.58
C LYS A 177 7.69 18.62 5.85
N LEU A 178 8.49 17.80 5.17
CA LEU A 178 8.48 16.34 5.33
C LEU A 178 9.15 15.89 6.62
N LEU A 179 10.15 16.64 7.11
CA LEU A 179 10.91 16.31 8.31
C LEU A 179 10.04 16.01 9.55
N PRO A 180 9.07 16.86 9.97
CA PRO A 180 8.24 16.55 11.13
C PRO A 180 7.35 15.32 10.92
N MET A 181 6.79 15.14 9.72
CA MET A 181 5.92 14.02 9.37
C MET A 181 6.68 12.68 9.42
N GLN A 182 7.86 12.64 8.79
CA GLN A 182 8.70 11.44 8.79
C GLN A 182 9.25 11.13 10.19
N ARG A 183 9.56 12.17 10.97
CA ARG A 183 10.00 12.00 12.37
C ARG A 183 8.92 11.34 13.22
N GLU A 184 7.65 11.74 13.04
CA GLU A 184 6.53 11.15 13.78
C GLU A 184 6.37 9.66 13.47
N ASP A 185 6.49 9.26 12.20
CA ASP A 185 6.46 7.84 11.82
C ASP A 185 7.57 7.04 12.47
N PHE A 186 8.80 7.57 12.47
CA PHE A 186 9.93 6.90 13.11
C PHE A 186 9.76 6.81 14.62
N ILE A 187 9.22 7.84 15.28
CA ILE A 187 8.89 7.78 16.70
C ILE A 187 7.92 6.62 16.95
N GLY A 188 6.82 6.55 16.19
CA GLY A 188 5.84 5.46 16.35
C GLY A 188 6.43 4.07 16.04
N LEU A 189 7.32 3.96 15.06
CA LEU A 189 8.05 2.72 14.76
C LEU A 189 8.95 2.30 15.92
N TYR A 190 9.75 3.22 16.47
CA TYR A 190 10.63 2.93 17.60
C TYR A 190 9.83 2.59 18.86
N GLU A 191 8.73 3.29 19.13
CA GLU A 191 7.83 2.98 20.24
C GLU A 191 7.23 1.57 20.11
N ALA A 192 6.80 1.18 18.92
CA ALA A 192 6.26 -0.16 18.66
C ALA A 192 7.31 -1.26 18.83
N MET A 193 8.57 -0.98 18.47
CA MET A 193 9.65 -1.97 18.48
C MET A 193 10.38 -2.07 19.83
N GLY A 194 10.34 -1.02 20.65
CA GLY A 194 11.04 -0.98 21.94
C GLY A 194 12.55 -1.12 21.77
N GLU A 195 13.15 -2.10 22.44
CA GLU A 195 14.60 -2.34 22.39
C GLU A 195 15.06 -3.13 21.14
N LYS A 196 14.15 -3.49 20.23
CA LYS A 196 14.48 -4.31 19.05
C LYS A 196 15.06 -3.47 17.91
N ASP A 197 15.94 -4.08 17.12
CA ASP A 197 16.62 -3.41 16.01
C ASP A 197 15.67 -3.03 14.86
N VAL A 198 15.74 -1.77 14.41
CA VAL A 198 14.98 -1.25 13.26
C VAL A 198 15.94 -0.85 12.15
N THR A 199 15.85 -1.52 11.00
CA THR A 199 16.64 -1.21 9.80
C THR A 199 15.80 -0.36 8.85
N ILE A 200 16.24 0.88 8.63
CA ILE A 200 15.57 1.85 7.75
C ILE A 200 16.33 1.93 6.43
N ARG A 201 15.62 1.74 5.32
CA ARG A 201 16.14 1.97 3.97
C ARG A 201 15.76 3.37 3.52
N PHE A 202 16.76 4.11 3.02
CA PHE A 202 16.53 5.43 2.44
C PHE A 202 15.74 5.32 1.12
N LEU A 203 15.32 6.47 0.60
CA LEU A 203 14.53 6.58 -0.63
C LEU A 203 15.18 5.81 -1.80
N ASP A 204 14.45 4.87 -2.37
CA ASP A 204 14.85 3.94 -3.44
C ASP A 204 14.13 4.13 -4.80
N PRO A 205 12.82 4.47 -4.89
CA PRO A 205 12.13 4.58 -6.15
C PRO A 205 12.54 5.86 -6.87
N PRO A 206 12.51 5.83 -8.21
CA PRO A 206 12.79 6.99 -9.01
C PRO A 206 11.71 8.07 -8.81
N LEU A 207 12.11 9.33 -8.92
CA LEU A 207 11.24 10.46 -8.59
C LEU A 207 9.97 10.57 -9.46
N HIS A 208 9.97 9.96 -10.66
CA HIS A 208 8.81 9.97 -11.53
C HIS A 208 7.62 9.18 -10.96
N GLU A 209 7.83 8.24 -10.02
CA GLU A 209 6.74 7.50 -9.38
C GLU A 209 5.85 8.40 -8.50
N PHE A 210 6.35 9.56 -8.05
CA PHE A 210 5.57 10.51 -7.23
C PHE A 210 4.81 11.54 -8.08
N LEU A 211 5.04 11.58 -9.39
CA LEU A 211 4.45 12.54 -10.31
C LEU A 211 3.26 11.94 -11.07
N PRO A 212 2.20 12.73 -11.34
CA PRO A 212 1.09 12.27 -12.17
C PRO A 212 1.52 12.05 -13.63
N GLN A 213 0.87 11.10 -14.30
CA GLN A 213 1.15 10.79 -15.71
C GLN A 213 0.15 11.39 -16.70
N ASN A 214 -1.09 11.64 -16.27
CA ASN A 214 -2.15 12.13 -17.14
C ASN A 214 -2.11 13.66 -17.26
N ASP A 215 -2.41 14.20 -18.46
CA ASP A 215 -2.40 15.64 -18.71
C ASP A 215 -3.39 16.41 -17.81
N GLU A 216 -4.52 15.79 -17.43
CA GLU A 216 -5.50 16.40 -16.52
C GLU A 216 -4.93 16.61 -15.11
N ASP A 217 -4.30 15.56 -14.56
CA ASP A 217 -3.69 15.58 -13.22
C ASP A 217 -2.45 16.47 -13.16
N ILE A 218 -1.65 16.49 -14.23
CA ILE A 218 -0.53 17.43 -14.40
C ILE A 218 -1.05 18.87 -14.40
N ASN A 219 -2.15 19.15 -15.09
CA ASN A 219 -2.73 20.50 -15.11
C ASN A 219 -3.27 20.90 -13.73
N ALA A 220 -3.94 20.00 -13.02
CA ALA A 220 -4.39 20.25 -11.65
C ALA A 220 -3.21 20.55 -10.72
N LEU A 221 -2.18 19.71 -10.74
CA LEU A 221 -0.98 19.85 -9.92
C LEU A 221 -0.21 21.14 -10.24
N SER A 222 -0.12 21.52 -11.53
CA SER A 222 0.56 22.76 -11.92
C SER A 222 -0.09 24.01 -11.31
N LYS A 223 -1.43 24.03 -11.21
CA LYS A 223 -2.19 25.13 -10.59
C LYS A 223 -1.96 25.20 -9.09
N GLU A 224 -1.94 24.04 -8.42
CA GLU A 224 -1.66 23.95 -6.98
C GLU A 224 -0.25 24.44 -6.64
N MET A 225 0.72 24.10 -7.49
CA MET A 225 2.13 24.43 -7.28
C MET A 225 2.52 25.81 -7.81
N GLY A 226 1.63 26.50 -8.52
CA GLY A 226 1.89 27.82 -9.10
C GLY A 226 2.91 27.81 -10.24
N ILE A 227 3.01 26.70 -10.98
CA ILE A 227 3.88 26.53 -12.16
C ILE A 227 3.02 26.35 -13.42
N THR A 228 3.60 26.55 -14.61
CA THR A 228 2.86 26.32 -15.85
C THR A 228 2.73 24.83 -16.14
N PHE A 229 1.64 24.44 -16.81
CA PHE A 229 1.44 23.07 -17.28
C PHE A 229 2.64 22.55 -18.08
N GLU A 230 3.14 23.36 -19.02
CA GLU A 230 4.31 23.02 -19.84
C GLU A 230 5.57 22.80 -19.00
N GLU A 231 5.77 23.59 -17.95
CA GLU A 231 6.93 23.43 -17.07
C GLU A 231 6.89 22.11 -16.29
N LEU A 232 5.72 21.77 -15.72
CA LEU A 232 5.55 20.51 -15.02
C LEU A 232 5.64 19.32 -15.97
N LYS A 233 5.03 19.41 -17.15
CA LYS A 233 5.08 18.36 -18.18
C LYS A 233 6.50 18.10 -18.66
N ASN A 234 7.31 19.13 -18.85
CA ASN A 234 8.73 19.00 -19.17
C ASN A 234 9.52 18.33 -18.04
N THR A 235 9.20 18.64 -16.78
CA THR A 235 9.83 17.99 -15.61
C THR A 235 9.50 16.51 -15.56
N VAL A 236 8.22 16.14 -15.72
CA VAL A 236 7.76 14.74 -15.79
C VAL A 236 8.47 14.00 -16.92
N ALA A 237 8.51 14.58 -18.12
CA ALA A 237 9.18 13.99 -19.27
C ALA A 237 10.70 13.84 -19.06
N SER A 238 11.34 14.77 -18.35
CA SER A 238 12.78 14.71 -18.06
C SER A 238 13.15 13.64 -17.05
N LEU A 239 12.23 13.31 -16.13
CA LEU A 239 12.39 12.26 -15.12
C LEU A 239 11.89 10.90 -15.61
N HIS A 240 11.28 10.86 -16.80
CA HIS A 240 10.84 9.61 -17.41
C HIS A 240 12.04 8.80 -17.88
N GLU A 241 12.09 7.55 -17.45
CA GLU A 241 13.16 6.64 -17.79
C GLU A 241 12.63 5.45 -18.56
N PHE A 242 13.39 4.99 -19.55
CA PHE A 242 13.03 3.82 -20.34
C PHE A 242 13.05 2.53 -19.50
N ASN A 243 13.96 2.44 -18.51
CA ASN A 243 14.07 1.30 -17.58
C ASN A 243 14.21 1.80 -16.13
N PRO A 244 13.09 2.11 -15.44
CA PRO A 244 13.10 2.61 -14.06
C PRO A 244 13.89 1.73 -13.07
N MET A 245 13.87 0.40 -13.23
CA MET A 245 14.60 -0.53 -12.34
C MET A 245 16.13 -0.39 -12.37
N MET A 246 16.69 0.24 -13.41
CA MET A 246 18.14 0.50 -13.54
C MET A 246 18.41 1.99 -13.72
N GLY A 247 17.49 2.82 -13.24
CA GLY A 247 17.46 4.26 -13.39
C GLY A 247 18.30 5.03 -12.37
N HIS A 248 17.94 6.30 -12.22
CA HIS A 248 18.71 7.33 -11.53
C HIS A 248 18.35 7.56 -10.06
#